data_AF-A0A950AL49-F1
#
_entry.id   AF-A0A950AL49-F1
#
_cell.length_a   1.000
_cell.length_b   1.000
_cell.length_c   1.000
_cell.angle_alpha   90.00
_cell.angle_beta   90.00
_cell.angle_gamma   90.00
#
_symmetry.space_group_name_H-M   'P 1'
#
loop_
_entity.id
_entity.type
_entity.pdbx_description
1 polymer ?
#
loop_
_entity_poly.entity_id
_entity_poly.type
_entity_poly.pdbx_seq_one_letter_code
_entity_poly.pdbx_strand_id
1 'polypeptide(L)'
;MSCTGDGAQAEFELALFRFADGRPLLAMCTGELEGRDAMFLVFYELGTDNRMHEASRRVFPIGDGGTRQFILPKTGRTITVKNAQTGKVLSRFEWNGATFEKK
;
A
#
# COMPACT_ATOMS: atom_id res chain seq x y z
N MET A 1 6.45 -0.92 -8.28
CA MET A 1 7.52 -1.92 -8.56
C MET A 1 7.04 -3.25 -8.00
N SER A 2 7.18 -4.36 -8.74
CA SER A 2 6.80 -5.70 -8.25
C SER A 2 8.05 -6.51 -7.99
N CYS A 3 8.11 -7.17 -6.84
CA CYS A 3 9.18 -8.05 -6.44
C CYS A 3 8.64 -9.48 -6.38
N THR A 4 9.24 -10.37 -7.17
CA THR A 4 8.87 -11.80 -7.19
C THR A 4 9.29 -12.47 -5.90
N GLY A 5 8.44 -13.34 -5.36
CA GLY A 5 8.76 -14.18 -4.22
C GLY A 5 9.84 -15.20 -4.57
N ASP A 6 10.52 -15.71 -3.54
CA ASP A 6 11.59 -16.71 -3.65
C ASP A 6 11.14 -18.13 -3.25
N GLY A 7 9.84 -18.31 -3.03
CA GLY A 7 9.24 -19.55 -2.51
C GLY A 7 9.20 -19.64 -0.98
N ALA A 8 9.90 -18.75 -0.26
CA ALA A 8 9.80 -18.57 1.18
C ALA A 8 9.04 -17.28 1.56
N GLN A 9 8.99 -16.30 0.65
CA GLN A 9 8.29 -15.03 0.81
C GLN A 9 7.30 -14.81 -0.34
N ALA A 10 6.13 -14.24 -0.02
CA ALA A 10 5.12 -13.90 -1.01
C ALA A 10 5.60 -12.76 -1.92
N GLU A 11 5.03 -12.68 -3.12
CA GLU A 11 5.22 -11.51 -3.98
C GLU A 11 4.72 -10.23 -3.29
N PHE A 12 5.41 -9.12 -3.53
CA PHE A 12 5.01 -7.83 -3.01
C PHE A 12 5.14 -6.71 -4.04
N GLU A 13 4.32 -5.68 -3.85
CA GLU A 13 4.34 -4.45 -4.63
C GLU A 13 4.74 -3.26 -3.77
N LEU A 14 5.45 -2.32 -4.39
CA LEU A 14 5.87 -1.06 -3.78
C LEU A 14 5.37 0.14 -4.59
N ALA A 15 4.95 1.19 -3.88
CA ALA A 15 4.75 2.53 -4.41
C ALA A 15 5.35 3.59 -3.47
N LEU A 16 5.96 4.62 -4.05
CA LEU A 16 6.55 5.73 -3.32
C LEU A 16 5.65 6.97 -3.40
N PHE A 17 5.30 7.49 -2.23
CA PHE A 17 4.62 8.76 -2.04
C PHE A 17 5.57 9.76 -1.38
N ARG A 18 5.18 11.04 -1.38
CA ARG A 18 5.92 12.09 -0.69
C ARG A 18 4.98 12.93 0.15
N PHE A 19 5.35 13.14 1.41
CA PHE A 19 4.70 14.16 2.23
C PHE A 19 4.86 15.54 1.59
N ALA A 20 4.04 16.50 2.02
CA ALA A 20 4.10 17.88 1.53
C ALA A 20 5.48 18.53 1.79
N ASP A 21 6.17 18.10 2.84
CA ASP A 21 7.53 18.52 3.18
C ASP A 21 8.64 17.79 2.38
N GLY A 22 8.26 16.89 1.46
CA GLY A 22 9.17 16.15 0.59
C GLY A 22 9.68 14.82 1.15
N ARG A 23 9.44 14.53 2.44
CA ARG A 23 9.85 13.24 3.05
C ARG A 23 9.19 12.06 2.34
N PRO A 24 9.89 10.94 2.14
CA PRO A 24 9.34 9.77 1.47
C PRO A 24 8.35 9.03 2.38
N LEU A 25 7.28 8.51 1.78
CA LEU A 25 6.42 7.50 2.38
C LEU A 25 6.38 6.30 1.42
N LEU A 26 6.87 5.15 1.88
CA LEU A 26 6.85 3.91 1.12
C LEU A 26 5.58 3.14 1.46
N ALA A 27 4.79 2.79 0.47
CA ALA A 27 3.69 1.83 0.61
C ALA A 27 4.14 0.47 0.10
N MET A 28 3.95 -0.56 0.91
CA MET A 28 4.23 -1.95 0.56
C MET A 28 2.95 -2.75 0.67
N CYS A 29 2.63 -3.47 -0.39
CA CYS A 29 1.49 -4.37 -0.41
C CYS A 29 1.95 -5.80 -0.65
N THR A 30 1.46 -6.73 0.16
CA THR A 30 1.84 -8.15 0.09
C THR A 30 0.60 -9.03 0.05
N GLY A 31 0.73 -10.19 -0.61
CA GLY A 31 -0.29 -11.23 -0.57
C GLY A 31 0.03 -12.35 0.42
N GLU A 32 -0.76 -13.42 0.34
CA GLU A 32 -0.45 -14.68 1.02
C GLU A 32 0.59 -15.47 0.22
N LEU A 33 1.31 -16.40 0.87
CA LEU A 33 2.32 -17.24 0.22
C LEU A 33 1.77 -18.04 -0.98
N GLU A 34 0.52 -18.48 -0.88
CA GLU A 34 -0.18 -19.22 -1.95
C GLU A 34 -1.18 -18.35 -2.73
N GLY A 35 -1.28 -17.05 -2.41
CA GLY A 35 -2.32 -16.15 -2.90
C GLY A 35 -1.75 -14.89 -3.57
N ARG A 36 -2.16 -14.64 -4.81
CA ARG A 36 -1.75 -13.43 -5.58
C ARG A 36 -2.43 -12.13 -5.15
N ASP A 37 -3.32 -12.18 -4.17
CA ASP A 37 -4.07 -11.00 -3.79
C ASP A 37 -3.28 -10.19 -2.77
N ALA A 38 -2.92 -8.97 -3.15
CA ALA A 38 -2.24 -8.01 -2.30
C ALA A 38 -3.22 -7.51 -1.20
N MET A 39 -3.26 -8.22 -0.07
CA MET A 39 -4.30 -8.13 0.98
C MET A 39 -3.83 -7.36 2.21
N PHE A 40 -2.52 -7.19 2.37
CA PHE A 40 -1.90 -6.47 3.48
C PHE A 40 -1.20 -5.23 2.96
N LEU A 41 -1.47 -4.07 3.57
CA LEU A 41 -0.93 -2.79 3.14
C LEU A 41 -0.26 -2.11 4.33
N VAL A 42 1.07 -2.03 4.25
CA VAL A 42 1.91 -1.42 5.28
C VAL A 42 2.58 -0.19 4.70
N PHE A 43 2.78 0.81 5.55
CA PHE A 43 3.44 2.06 5.19
C PHE A 43 4.71 2.21 6.02
N TYR A 44 5.75 2.77 5.40
CA TYR A 44 7.01 3.08 6.08
C TYR A 44 7.44 4.50 5.80
N GLU A 45 7.95 5.18 6.83
CA GLU A 45 8.54 6.50 6.76
C GLU A 45 10.02 6.46 7.15
N LEU A 46 10.80 7.41 6.62
CA LEU A 46 12.20 7.55 6.99
C LEU A 46 12.30 8.26 8.34
N GLY A 47 12.79 7.54 9.35
CA GLY A 47 13.05 8.08 10.68
C GLY A 47 14.30 8.95 10.74
N THR A 48 14.47 9.65 11.86
CA THR A 48 15.64 10.52 12.12
C THR A 48 16.94 9.74 12.26
N ASP A 49 16.87 8.42 12.49
CA ASP A 49 18.00 7.50 12.53
C ASP A 49 18.41 6.99 11.13
N ASN A 50 17.85 7.56 10.06
CA ASN A 50 18.02 7.13 8.67
C ASN A 50 17.59 5.69 8.41
N ARG A 51 16.66 5.14 9.20
CA ARG A 51 16.03 3.83 8.96
C ARG A 51 14.57 3.99 8.59
N MET A 52 14.02 2.98 7.92
CA MET A 52 12.59 2.90 7.63
C MET A 52 11.87 2.39 8.86
N HIS A 53 10.88 3.14 9.33
CA HIS A 53 10.00 2.74 10.43
C HIS A 53 8.59 2.59 9.91
N GLU A 54 7.82 1.65 10.47
CA GLU A 54 6.41 1.51 10.13
C GLU A 54 5.67 2.80 10.50
N ALA A 55 5.02 3.40 9.50
CA ALA A 55 4.25 4.61 9.67
C ALA A 55 2.89 4.29 10.33
N SER A 56 2.31 5.28 11.00
CA SER A 56 1.00 5.10 11.63
C SER A 56 -0.06 4.65 10.62
N ARG A 57 -0.77 3.56 10.91
CA ARG A 57 -1.85 3.05 10.05
C ARG A 57 -2.97 4.06 9.77
N ARG A 58 -3.06 5.12 10.59
CA ARG A 58 -3.99 6.26 10.43
C ARG A 58 -3.79 7.05 9.14
N VAL A 59 -2.64 6.92 8.47
CA VAL A 59 -2.43 7.56 7.15
C VAL A 59 -3.40 7.04 6.09
N PHE A 60 -3.95 5.83 6.27
CA PHE A 60 -4.87 5.20 5.32
C PHE A 60 -6.20 4.80 5.99
N PRO A 61 -7.36 5.17 5.42
CA PRO A 61 -8.63 5.23 6.17
C PRO A 61 -9.38 3.90 6.33
N ILE A 62 -8.89 2.81 5.74
CA ILE A 62 -9.48 1.47 5.89
C ILE A 62 -8.42 0.49 6.34
N GLY A 63 -8.77 -0.51 7.14
CA GLY A 63 -7.86 -1.58 7.58
C GLY A 63 -7.67 -2.70 6.56
N ASP A 64 -6.69 -3.56 6.85
CA ASP A 64 -6.32 -4.73 6.04
C ASP A 64 -7.31 -5.89 6.19
N GLY A 65 -7.21 -6.88 5.29
CA GLY A 65 -7.95 -8.13 5.36
C GLY A 65 -9.39 -8.09 4.83
N GLY A 66 -10.08 -9.22 5.02
CA GLY A 66 -11.40 -9.49 4.44
C GLY A 66 -11.31 -9.83 2.95
N THR A 67 -12.31 -9.45 2.16
CA THR A 67 -12.33 -9.68 0.70
C THR A 67 -11.69 -8.52 -0.07
N ARG A 68 -10.70 -7.82 0.49
CA ARG A 68 -10.14 -6.58 -0.08
C ARG A 68 -8.76 -6.79 -0.67
N GLN A 69 -8.58 -6.37 -1.91
CA GLN A 69 -7.29 -6.30 -2.59
C GLN A 69 -6.90 -4.84 -2.78
N PHE A 70 -5.68 -4.49 -2.39
CA PHE A 70 -5.10 -3.17 -2.60
C PHE A 70 -4.28 -3.16 -3.88
N ILE A 71 -4.50 -2.17 -4.73
CA ILE A 71 -3.75 -1.96 -5.97
C ILE A 71 -2.98 -0.67 -5.84
N LEU A 72 -1.65 -0.80 -5.78
CA LEU A 72 -0.76 0.34 -5.70
C LEU A 72 -0.62 1.03 -7.08
N PRO A 73 -0.50 2.36 -7.12
CA PRO A 73 -0.32 3.08 -8.37
C PRO A 73 1.06 2.79 -8.98
N LYS A 74 1.09 2.53 -10.30
CA LYS A 74 2.33 2.61 -11.09
C LYS A 74 2.71 4.05 -11.42
N THR A 75 1.69 4.91 -11.58
CA THR A 75 1.79 6.36 -11.78
C THR A 75 0.68 7.07 -10.99
N GLY A 76 0.92 8.32 -10.61
CA GLY A 76 -0.03 9.10 -9.82
C GLY A 76 0.03 8.78 -8.32
N ARG A 77 -1.06 9.10 -7.62
CA ARG A 77 -1.10 9.15 -6.14
C ARG A 77 -2.30 8.41 -5.54
N THR A 78 -2.94 7.55 -6.31
CA THR A 78 -4.19 6.90 -5.91
C THR A 78 -4.01 5.41 -5.69
N ILE A 79 -4.33 4.94 -4.49
CA ILE A 79 -4.47 3.51 -4.18
C ILE A 79 -5.91 3.10 -4.49
N THR A 80 -6.09 2.03 -5.26
CA THR A 80 -7.41 1.47 -5.56
C THR A 80 -7.67 0.25 -4.69
N VAL A 81 -8.87 0.14 -4.14
CA VAL A 81 -9.30 -1.02 -3.35
C VAL A 81 -10.37 -1.76 -4.13
N LYS A 82 -10.13 -3.05 -4.36
CA LYS A 82 -11.05 -3.95 -5.05
C LYS A 82 -11.56 -5.01 -4.10
N ASN A 83 -12.68 -5.61 -4.45
CA ASN A 83 -13.08 -6.87 -3.88
C ASN A 83 -12.27 -7.99 -4.55
N ALA A 84 -11.51 -8.75 -3.77
CA ALA A 84 -10.60 -9.80 -4.25
C ALA A 84 -11.34 -10.90 -5.04
N GLN A 85 -12.55 -11.26 -4.60
CA GLN A 85 -13.34 -12.34 -5.23
C GLN A 85 -14.01 -11.92 -6.54
N THR A 86 -14.49 -10.68 -6.63
CA THR A 86 -15.29 -10.20 -7.77
C THR A 86 -14.53 -9.27 -8.71
N GLY A 87 -13.34 -8.80 -8.31
CA GLY A 87 -12.56 -7.78 -9.02
C GLY A 87 -13.19 -6.38 -9.04
N LYS A 88 -14.38 -6.20 -8.46
CA LYS A 88 -15.11 -4.93 -8.45
C LYS A 88 -14.35 -3.88 -7.62
N VAL A 89 -14.21 -2.68 -8.16
CA VAL A 89 -13.66 -1.54 -7.41
C VAL A 89 -14.63 -1.15 -6.30
N LEU A 90 -14.14 -1.15 -5.06
CA LEU A 90 -14.89 -0.74 -3.87
C LEU A 90 -14.68 0.74 -3.57
N SER A 91 -13.43 1.21 -3.66
CA SER A 91 -13.06 2.60 -3.39
C SER A 91 -11.72 2.97 -4.01
N ARG A 92 -11.46 4.27 -4.07
CA ARG A 92 -10.16 4.84 -4.45
C ARG A 92 -9.76 5.86 -3.40
N PHE A 93 -8.50 5.87 -3.04
CA PHE A 93 -7.96 6.80 -2.06
C PHE A 93 -6.76 7.52 -2.63
N GLU A 94 -6.80 8.85 -2.64
CA GLU A 94 -5.75 9.70 -3.19
C GLU A 94 -4.92 10.32 -2.07
N TRP A 95 -3.60 10.32 -2.26
CA TRP A 95 -2.66 10.91 -1.34
C TRP A 95 -2.61 12.44 -1.51
N ASN A 96 -2.92 13.18 -0.44
CA ASN A 96 -2.95 14.65 -0.44
C ASN A 96 -1.63 15.31 0.02
N GLY A 97 -0.61 14.52 0.40
CA GLY A 97 0.63 15.03 1.01
C GLY A 97 0.73 14.85 2.52
N ALA A 98 -0.31 14.34 3.18
CA ALA A 98 -0.35 14.04 4.61
C ALA A 98 -1.06 12.71 4.91
N THR A 99 -2.21 12.48 4.28
CA THR A 99 -3.03 11.28 4.45
C THR A 99 -3.69 10.87 3.12
N PHE A 100 -4.26 9.68 3.10
CA PHE A 100 -5.09 9.20 1.99
C PHE A 100 -6.56 9.55 2.23
N GLU A 101 -7.17 10.20 1.25
CA GLU A 101 -8.58 10.62 1.29
C GLU A 101 -9.38 9.93 0.19
N LYS A 102 -10.67 9.68 0.44
CA LYS A 102 -11.54 9.03 -0.54
C LYS A 102 -11.75 9.96 -1.74
N LYS A 103 -11.47 9.45 -2.93
CA LYS A 103 -11.68 10.13 -4.21
C LYS A 103 -13.10 9.92 -4.73
#